data_AF-A0A9E0E416-F1
#
_entry.id   AF-A0A9E0E416-F1
#
_cell.length_a   1.000
_cell.length_b   1.000
_cell.length_c   1.000
_cell.angle_alpha   90.00
_cell.angle_beta   90.00
_cell.angle_gamma   90.00
#
_symmetry.space_group_name_H-M   'P 1'
#
loop_
_entity.id
_entity.type
_entity.pdbx_description
1 polymer ?
#
loop_
_entity_poly.entity_id
_entity_poly.type
_entity_poly.pdbx_seq_one_letter_code
_entity_poly.pdbx_strand_id
1 'polypeptide(L)'
;MTEQTPLLLDSHALAVASDRAAYPLSANSAPVSDAERMCERDCERLLMDLAALGGNELVLVQRNRYYGYDNRYISDAAAAHAIRVRAVCAVDSFAADCGLEARRWLSRPGVAGIRFMEPFKGAPFNWLEGAYARDAWRAAVELGALVQVHFFPWARTEGIKKVHALLAEFPVRAVIMDNLTNIDMSDDTNDYGMDEAFRSLLNHPAVHFRFTTLGLHKCTAARVDPAAAIRAIAGQCGAERLLWGSDILPPGLNYVDAVRLGREAVALLSTAAGADILCTTAQRLFFADARCATTSSNTGEHA
;
A
#
# COMPACT_ATOMS: atom_id res chain seq x y z
N MET A 1 16.63 24.23 -18.20
CA MET A 1 15.41 24.05 -17.40
C MET A 1 15.66 22.83 -16.54
N THR A 2 15.86 22.98 -15.24
CA THR A 2 15.96 21.82 -14.34
C THR A 2 14.56 21.21 -14.26
N GLU A 3 14.34 20.10 -14.96
CA GLU A 3 13.15 19.28 -14.74
C GLU A 3 13.08 18.99 -13.24
N GLN A 4 12.09 19.60 -12.57
CA GLN A 4 11.83 19.28 -11.18
C GLN A 4 11.45 17.81 -11.16
N THR A 5 12.33 17.03 -10.55
CA THR A 5 12.04 15.65 -10.21
C THR A 5 10.69 15.61 -9.51
N PRO A 6 9.72 14.79 -9.99
CA PRO A 6 8.41 14.72 -9.37
C PRO A 6 8.56 14.36 -7.89
N LEU A 7 7.79 15.04 -7.04
CA LEU A 7 7.67 14.73 -5.63
C LEU A 7 7.37 13.24 -5.47
N LEU A 8 7.94 12.59 -4.46
CA LEU A 8 7.89 11.13 -4.29
C LEU A 8 7.30 10.78 -2.92
N LEU A 9 6.35 9.85 -2.94
CA LEU A 9 5.72 9.26 -1.76
C LEU A 9 5.76 7.74 -1.91
N ASP A 10 6.36 7.06 -0.94
CA ASP A 10 6.34 5.60 -0.89
C ASP A 10 5.07 5.12 -0.21
N SER A 11 4.11 4.65 -1.01
CA SER A 11 2.78 4.29 -0.50
C SER A 11 2.72 2.89 0.13
N HIS A 12 3.81 2.12 0.16
CA HIS A 12 3.84 0.78 0.75
C HIS A 12 5.25 0.42 1.22
N ALA A 13 5.65 1.01 2.33
CA ALA A 13 6.91 0.66 2.99
C ALA A 13 6.68 -0.32 4.14
N LEU A 14 7.63 -1.24 4.30
CA LEU A 14 7.61 -2.25 5.36
C LEU A 14 8.72 -1.97 6.37
N ALA A 15 8.38 -1.26 7.44
CA ALA A 15 9.32 -0.95 8.50
C ALA A 15 9.49 -2.12 9.49
N VAL A 16 10.67 -2.16 10.11
CA VAL A 16 11.02 -3.07 11.21
C VAL A 16 11.64 -2.22 12.31
N ALA A 17 11.07 -2.33 13.51
CA ALA A 17 11.55 -1.61 14.68
C ALA A 17 12.97 -2.05 15.05
N SER A 18 13.86 -1.07 15.21
CA SER A 18 15.19 -1.28 15.78
C SER A 18 15.12 -1.70 17.25
N ASP A 19 14.14 -1.18 18.01
CA ASP A 19 13.88 -1.58 19.39
C ASP A 19 13.02 -2.84 19.46
N ARG A 20 13.69 -3.99 19.53
CA ARG A 20 13.05 -5.31 19.66
C ARG A 20 12.47 -5.58 21.05
N ALA A 21 12.82 -4.79 22.07
CA ALA A 21 12.28 -4.95 23.41
C ALA A 21 10.90 -4.29 23.51
N ALA A 22 10.76 -3.07 22.97
CA ALA A 22 9.48 -2.39 22.88
C ALA A 22 8.55 -3.04 21.84
N TYR A 23 9.12 -3.47 20.71
CA TYR A 23 8.39 -4.06 19.59
C TYR A 23 8.95 -5.45 19.25
N PRO A 24 8.65 -6.47 20.07
CA PRO A 24 9.12 -7.82 19.82
C PRO A 24 8.51 -8.38 18.53
N LEU A 25 9.26 -9.26 17.87
CA LEU A 25 8.71 -10.07 16.80
C LEU A 25 7.57 -10.94 17.33
N SER A 26 6.59 -11.21 16.48
CA SER A 26 5.54 -12.18 16.77
C SER A 26 6.15 -13.54 17.07
N ALA A 27 5.56 -14.27 18.01
CA ALA A 27 5.92 -15.66 18.30
C ALA A 27 5.77 -16.57 17.07
N ASN A 28 4.91 -16.18 16.11
CA ASN A 28 4.70 -16.90 14.85
C ASN A 28 5.60 -16.38 13.70
N SER A 29 6.50 -15.42 13.97
CA SER A 29 7.46 -14.97 12.96
C SER A 29 8.38 -16.12 12.58
N ALA A 30 8.50 -16.37 11.28
CA ALA A 30 9.54 -17.25 10.79
C ALA A 30 10.93 -16.71 11.16
N PRO A 31 11.96 -17.58 11.28
CA PRO A 31 13.33 -17.13 11.48
C PRO A 31 13.74 -16.13 10.40
N VAL A 32 14.26 -14.99 10.85
CA VAL A 32 14.77 -13.95 9.95
C VAL A 32 16.14 -14.37 9.46
N SER A 33 16.37 -14.35 8.15
CA SER A 33 17.69 -14.60 7.56
C SER A 33 18.64 -13.39 7.71
N ASP A 34 19.95 -13.60 7.54
CA ASP A 34 20.92 -12.49 7.56
C ASP A 34 20.66 -11.49 6.43
N ALA A 35 20.27 -11.98 5.24
CA ALA A 35 19.91 -11.12 4.12
C ALA A 35 18.70 -10.24 4.45
N GLU A 36 17.66 -10.82 5.07
CA GLU A 36 16.51 -10.03 5.53
C GLU A 36 16.92 -8.98 6.56
N ARG A 37 17.76 -9.34 7.55
CA ARG A 37 18.27 -8.40 8.57
C ARG A 37 18.99 -7.20 7.96
N MET A 38 19.84 -7.42 6.96
CA MET A 38 20.60 -6.36 6.31
C MET A 38 19.71 -5.37 5.54
N CYS A 39 18.51 -5.79 5.15
CA CYS A 39 17.51 -4.96 4.47
C CYS A 39 16.50 -4.33 5.44
N GLU A 40 16.56 -4.61 6.75
CA GLU A 40 15.67 -4.01 7.74
C GLU A 40 15.90 -2.51 7.85
N ARG A 41 14.79 -1.77 7.95
CA ARG A 41 14.79 -0.32 8.11
C ARG A 41 13.67 0.04 9.07
N ASP A 42 13.99 0.88 10.06
CA ASP A 42 12.96 1.53 10.87
C ASP A 42 12.35 2.72 10.13
N CYS A 43 11.32 3.34 10.73
CA CYS A 43 10.59 4.44 10.12
C CYS A 43 11.50 5.64 9.84
N GLU A 44 12.34 6.00 10.81
CA GLU A 44 13.28 7.11 10.73
C GLU A 44 14.28 6.89 9.61
N ARG A 45 14.84 5.68 9.48
CA ARG A 45 15.77 5.37 8.40
C ARG A 45 15.10 5.38 7.03
N LEU A 46 13.88 4.84 6.90
CA LEU A 46 13.10 4.94 5.67
C LEU A 46 12.86 6.40 5.26
N LEU A 47 12.47 7.26 6.21
CA LEU A 47 12.28 8.68 5.94
C LEU A 47 13.58 9.38 5.54
N MET A 48 14.71 9.07 6.18
CA MET A 48 16.02 9.62 5.80
C MET A 48 16.42 9.19 4.39
N ASP A 49 16.26 7.90 4.06
CA ASP A 49 16.62 7.38 2.74
C ASP A 49 15.70 7.96 1.66
N LEU A 50 14.40 8.08 1.93
CA LEU A 50 13.44 8.71 1.02
C LEU A 50 13.74 10.20 0.81
N ALA A 51 14.09 10.93 1.88
CA ALA A 51 14.50 12.33 1.82
C ALA A 51 15.74 12.55 0.96
N ALA A 52 16.75 11.68 1.08
CA ALA A 52 17.93 11.72 0.24
C ALA A 52 17.62 11.51 -1.26
N LEU A 53 16.46 10.91 -1.57
CA LEU A 53 15.99 10.63 -2.93
C LEU A 53 14.93 11.64 -3.41
N GLY A 54 14.63 12.68 -2.63
CA GLY A 54 13.70 13.75 -2.98
C GLY A 54 12.22 13.45 -2.70
N GLY A 55 11.92 12.43 -1.89
CA GLY A 55 10.59 12.20 -1.32
C GLY A 55 10.54 12.55 0.17
N ASN A 56 9.36 12.65 0.78
CA ASN A 56 9.28 12.99 2.21
C ASN A 56 8.06 12.42 2.94
N GLU A 57 7.18 11.71 2.24
CA GLU A 57 5.97 11.12 2.80
C GLU A 57 5.99 9.60 2.61
N LEU A 58 5.53 8.89 3.64
CA LEU A 58 5.62 7.44 3.75
C LEU A 58 4.30 6.86 4.23
N VAL A 59 3.89 5.73 3.64
CA VAL A 59 2.80 4.90 4.18
C VAL A 59 3.40 3.58 4.64
N LEU A 60 3.41 3.37 5.95
CA LEU A 60 3.81 2.12 6.58
C LEU A 60 2.67 1.12 6.51
N VAL A 61 2.93 -0.02 5.87
CA VAL A 61 2.00 -1.14 5.84
C VAL A 61 2.49 -2.20 6.82
N GLN A 62 1.55 -2.80 7.57
CA GLN A 62 1.89 -3.82 8.55
C GLN A 62 2.69 -4.97 7.91
N ARG A 63 3.85 -5.27 8.49
CA ARG A 63 4.73 -6.38 8.08
C ARG A 63 4.31 -7.65 8.82
N ASN A 64 3.20 -8.27 8.39
CA ASN A 64 2.59 -9.44 9.06
C ASN A 64 3.59 -10.59 9.32
N ARG A 65 4.54 -10.83 8.42
CA ARG A 65 5.59 -11.86 8.59
C ARG A 65 6.37 -11.68 9.90
N TYR A 66 6.59 -10.44 10.32
CA TYR A 66 7.39 -10.09 11.48
C TYR A 66 6.54 -9.91 12.73
N TYR A 67 5.45 -9.17 12.60
CA TYR A 67 4.67 -8.68 13.74
C TYR A 67 3.26 -9.26 13.82
N GLY A 68 2.87 -10.12 12.88
CA GLY A 68 1.48 -10.59 12.77
C GLY A 68 0.52 -9.41 12.68
N TYR A 69 -0.49 -9.38 13.55
CA TYR A 69 -1.48 -8.31 13.66
C TYR A 69 -1.14 -7.28 14.76
N ASP A 70 0.07 -7.32 15.33
CA ASP A 70 0.54 -6.30 16.26
C ASP A 70 0.97 -5.04 15.50
N ASN A 71 0.03 -4.10 15.38
CA ASN A 71 0.23 -2.85 14.64
C ASN A 71 0.89 -1.74 15.46
N ARG A 72 1.32 -2.01 16.71
CA ARG A 72 1.82 -0.96 17.62
C ARG A 72 2.93 -0.14 16.99
N TYR A 73 3.95 -0.79 16.46
CA TYR A 73 5.11 -0.09 15.90
C TYR A 73 4.75 0.89 14.78
N ILE A 74 4.03 0.44 13.75
CA ILE A 74 3.67 1.32 12.62
C ILE A 74 2.70 2.42 13.05
N SER A 75 1.84 2.16 14.03
CA SER A 75 0.88 3.14 14.53
C SER A 75 1.52 4.18 15.44
N ASP A 76 2.45 3.77 16.30
CA ASP A 76 3.28 4.67 17.12
C ASP A 76 4.16 5.54 16.22
N ALA A 77 4.79 4.97 15.18
CA ALA A 77 5.57 5.72 14.20
C ALA A 77 4.72 6.73 13.42
N ALA A 78 3.52 6.34 12.97
CA ALA A 78 2.60 7.25 12.29
C ALA A 78 2.11 8.39 13.18
N ALA A 79 1.89 8.14 14.47
CA ALA A 79 1.54 9.18 15.44
C ALA A 79 2.72 10.14 15.68
N ALA A 80 3.93 9.61 15.87
CA ALA A 80 5.14 10.40 16.11
C ALA A 80 5.53 11.29 14.91
N HIS A 81 5.25 10.84 13.69
CA HIS A 81 5.59 11.53 12.45
C HIS A 81 4.35 11.90 11.62
N ALA A 82 3.24 12.28 12.26
CA ALA A 82 1.91 12.45 11.64
C ALA A 82 1.81 13.48 10.51
N ILE A 83 2.83 14.30 10.27
CA ILE A 83 2.87 15.16 9.07
C ILE A 83 3.31 14.35 7.83
N ARG A 84 4.22 13.39 8.01
CA ARG A 84 4.92 12.68 6.93
C ARG A 84 4.56 11.21 6.82
N VAL A 85 4.04 10.60 7.88
CA VAL A 85 3.85 9.15 7.96
C VAL A 85 2.38 8.82 8.18
N ARG A 86 1.90 7.84 7.42
CA ARG A 86 0.61 7.18 7.64
C ARG A 86 0.81 5.70 7.86
N ALA A 87 -0.12 5.06 8.55
CA ALA A 87 -0.12 3.62 8.76
C ALA A 87 -1.36 2.96 8.15
N VAL A 88 -1.16 1.75 7.62
CA VAL A 88 -2.22 0.81 7.26
C VAL A 88 -2.04 -0.45 8.09
N CYS A 89 -2.96 -0.63 9.05
CA CYS A 89 -2.90 -1.69 10.05
C CYS A 89 -3.49 -3.00 9.52
N ALA A 90 -2.87 -4.15 9.79
CA ALA A 90 -3.50 -5.44 9.48
C ALA A 90 -4.56 -5.80 10.52
N VAL A 91 -5.60 -6.49 10.09
CA VAL A 91 -6.67 -6.98 10.97
C VAL A 91 -6.70 -8.51 10.99
N ASP A 92 -6.82 -9.11 12.18
CA ASP A 92 -7.07 -10.55 12.30
C ASP A 92 -8.55 -10.82 12.06
N SER A 93 -8.87 -11.30 10.87
CA SER A 93 -10.26 -11.50 10.44
C SER A 93 -10.87 -12.83 10.90
N PHE A 94 -10.10 -13.67 11.60
CA PHE A 94 -10.62 -14.86 12.28
C PHE A 94 -10.94 -14.61 13.75
N ALA A 95 -10.44 -13.51 14.31
CA ALA A 95 -10.73 -13.12 15.69
C ALA A 95 -12.13 -12.49 15.79
N ALA A 96 -12.91 -12.89 16.80
CA ALA A 96 -14.28 -12.41 16.98
C ALA A 96 -14.37 -10.90 17.26
N ASP A 97 -13.27 -10.31 17.73
CA ASP A 97 -13.12 -8.88 18.01
C ASP A 97 -12.50 -8.10 16.84
N CYS A 98 -12.39 -8.69 15.64
CA CYS A 98 -11.80 -8.05 14.45
C CYS A 98 -12.31 -6.61 14.21
N GLY A 99 -13.64 -6.41 14.25
CA GLY A 99 -14.23 -5.08 14.07
C GLY A 99 -13.94 -4.10 15.21
N LEU A 100 -13.79 -4.60 16.45
CA LEU A 100 -13.38 -3.78 17.60
C LEU A 100 -11.92 -3.34 17.44
N GLU A 101 -11.03 -4.26 17.09
CA GLU A 101 -9.61 -3.96 16.88
C GLU A 101 -9.42 -3.03 15.67
N ALA A 102 -10.19 -3.21 14.59
CA ALA A 102 -10.20 -2.28 13.46
C ALA A 102 -10.55 -0.85 13.91
N ARG A 103 -11.63 -0.66 14.67
CA ARG A 103 -11.99 0.65 15.24
C ARG A 103 -10.89 1.21 16.14
N ARG A 104 -10.28 0.37 16.98
CA ARG A 104 -9.19 0.78 17.88
C ARG A 104 -8.00 1.32 17.09
N TRP A 105 -7.56 0.60 16.05
CA TRP A 105 -6.44 1.03 15.22
C TRP A 105 -6.78 2.28 14.41
N LEU A 106 -7.93 2.31 13.74
CA LEU A 106 -8.37 3.43 12.92
C LEU A 106 -8.59 4.73 13.72
N SER A 107 -8.84 4.63 15.03
CA SER A 107 -8.96 5.80 15.91
C SER A 107 -7.61 6.41 16.32
N ARG A 108 -6.48 5.77 15.98
CA ARG A 108 -5.16 6.27 16.35
C ARG A 108 -4.66 7.33 15.36
N PRO A 109 -4.01 8.41 15.84
CA PRO A 109 -3.45 9.43 14.96
C PRO A 109 -2.53 8.85 13.89
N GLY A 110 -2.73 9.26 12.64
CA GLY A 110 -1.91 8.83 11.51
C GLY A 110 -2.26 7.45 10.93
N VAL A 111 -3.19 6.68 11.52
CA VAL A 111 -3.70 5.46 10.88
C VAL A 111 -4.75 5.84 9.84
N ALA A 112 -4.50 5.49 8.58
CA ALA A 112 -5.35 5.87 7.44
C ALA A 112 -6.25 4.73 6.94
N GLY A 113 -5.96 3.50 7.33
CA GLY A 113 -6.67 2.35 6.80
C GLY A 113 -6.33 1.03 7.48
N ILE A 114 -7.06 0.00 7.05
CA ILE A 114 -6.83 -1.39 7.44
C ILE A 114 -6.50 -2.25 6.23
N ARG A 115 -5.77 -3.35 6.46
CA ARG A 115 -5.36 -4.31 5.42
C ARG A 115 -5.90 -5.70 5.70
N PHE A 116 -6.51 -6.27 4.68
CA PHE A 116 -6.81 -7.69 4.56
C PHE A 116 -5.78 -8.35 3.65
N MET A 117 -5.14 -9.41 4.14
CA MET A 117 -4.17 -10.19 3.39
C MET A 117 -4.52 -11.66 3.53
N GLU A 118 -4.44 -12.41 2.44
CA GLU A 118 -4.63 -13.86 2.48
C GLU A 118 -3.65 -14.48 3.51
N PRO A 119 -4.16 -15.16 4.54
CA PRO A 119 -3.35 -15.57 5.70
C PRO A 119 -2.46 -16.79 5.40
N PHE A 120 -2.93 -17.68 4.53
CA PHE A 120 -2.21 -18.86 4.05
C PHE A 120 -2.83 -19.36 2.75
N LYS A 121 -2.05 -20.10 1.94
CA LYS A 121 -2.50 -20.65 0.66
C LYS A 121 -3.71 -21.56 0.86
N GLY A 122 -4.81 -21.25 0.19
CA GLY A 122 -6.05 -22.04 0.24
C GLY A 122 -6.94 -21.70 1.44
N ALA A 123 -6.69 -20.58 2.13
CA ALA A 123 -7.60 -20.08 3.15
C ALA A 123 -8.99 -19.81 2.56
N PRO A 124 -10.08 -20.19 3.26
CA PRO A 124 -11.42 -19.78 2.85
C PRO A 124 -11.56 -18.26 2.89
N PHE A 125 -12.38 -17.67 2.03
CA PHE A 125 -12.51 -16.20 1.93
C PHE A 125 -13.18 -15.51 3.14
N ASN A 126 -13.48 -16.24 4.23
CA ASN A 126 -14.01 -15.61 5.44
C ASN A 126 -13.01 -14.64 6.09
N TRP A 127 -11.71 -14.71 5.78
CA TRP A 127 -10.74 -13.66 6.15
C TRP A 127 -11.03 -12.31 5.47
N LEU A 128 -11.80 -12.28 4.37
CA LEU A 128 -12.15 -11.07 3.63
C LEU A 128 -13.64 -10.72 3.76
N GLU A 129 -14.52 -11.72 3.68
CA GLU A 129 -15.98 -11.56 3.63
C GLU A 129 -16.75 -12.26 4.77
N GLY A 130 -16.04 -12.81 5.76
CA GLY A 130 -16.66 -13.42 6.93
C GLY A 130 -17.31 -12.39 7.85
N ALA A 131 -18.13 -12.83 8.81
CA ALA A 131 -18.83 -11.92 9.71
C ALA A 131 -17.88 -10.95 10.44
N TYR A 132 -16.78 -11.45 10.98
CA TYR A 132 -15.79 -10.62 11.68
C TYR A 132 -15.05 -9.66 10.74
N ALA A 133 -14.68 -10.11 9.54
CA ALA A 133 -14.10 -9.24 8.52
C ALA A 133 -15.07 -8.11 8.12
N ARG A 134 -16.36 -8.43 7.95
CA ARG A 134 -17.43 -7.46 7.64
C ARG A 134 -17.59 -6.40 8.72
N ASP A 135 -17.38 -6.76 9.99
CA ASP A 135 -17.37 -5.77 11.07
C ASP A 135 -16.19 -4.78 10.96
N ALA A 136 -15.04 -5.23 10.47
CA ALA A 136 -13.90 -4.35 10.16
C ALA A 136 -14.15 -3.50 8.89
N TRP A 137 -14.81 -4.03 7.85
CA TRP A 137 -15.29 -3.22 6.73
C TRP A 137 -16.25 -2.12 7.17
N ARG A 138 -17.19 -2.44 8.07
CA ARG A 138 -18.11 -1.45 8.64
C ARG A 138 -17.37 -0.37 9.42
N ALA A 139 -16.36 -0.75 10.22
CA ALA A 139 -15.49 0.20 10.90
C ALA A 139 -14.78 1.15 9.92
N ALA A 140 -14.30 0.63 8.79
CA ALA A 140 -13.66 1.46 7.76
C ALA A 140 -14.64 2.47 7.13
N VAL A 141 -15.89 2.06 6.86
CA VAL A 141 -16.94 2.98 6.39
C VAL A 141 -17.24 4.05 7.44
N GLU A 142 -17.51 3.65 8.69
CA GLU A 142 -17.87 4.53 9.81
C GLU A 142 -16.81 5.61 10.06
N LEU A 143 -15.53 5.26 9.94
CA LEU A 143 -14.39 6.14 10.22
C LEU A 143 -13.79 6.80 8.96
N GLY A 144 -14.39 6.61 7.79
CA GLY A 144 -13.89 7.19 6.54
C GLY A 144 -12.50 6.68 6.12
N ALA A 145 -12.13 5.48 6.58
CA ALA A 145 -10.83 4.89 6.38
C ALA A 145 -10.71 4.16 5.04
N LEU A 146 -9.47 3.97 4.60
CA LEU A 146 -9.15 3.17 3.42
C LEU A 146 -9.14 1.68 3.77
N VAL A 147 -9.42 0.84 2.78
CA VAL A 147 -9.19 -0.61 2.87
C VAL A 147 -8.13 -1.03 1.87
N GLN A 148 -7.16 -1.82 2.31
CA GLN A 148 -6.14 -2.41 1.45
C GLN A 148 -6.37 -3.92 1.37
N VAL A 149 -6.30 -4.49 0.17
CA VAL A 149 -6.52 -5.93 -0.06
C VAL A 149 -5.36 -6.53 -0.84
N HIS A 150 -4.82 -7.62 -0.32
CA HIS A 150 -3.78 -8.40 -0.98
C HIS A 150 -4.25 -9.85 -1.21
N PHE A 151 -4.18 -10.29 -2.47
CA PHE A 151 -4.37 -11.68 -2.87
C PHE A 151 -3.04 -12.27 -3.32
N PHE A 152 -2.85 -13.57 -3.17
CA PHE A 152 -1.84 -14.28 -3.97
C PHE A 152 -2.44 -14.75 -5.30
N PRO A 153 -1.62 -15.08 -6.32
CA PRO A 153 -2.10 -15.43 -7.65
C PRO A 153 -3.19 -16.52 -7.68
N TRP A 154 -3.10 -17.52 -6.80
CA TRP A 154 -4.04 -18.64 -6.76
C TRP A 154 -5.43 -18.29 -6.20
N ALA A 155 -5.56 -17.23 -5.40
CA ALA A 155 -6.83 -16.81 -4.78
C ALA A 155 -7.45 -15.60 -5.51
N ARG A 156 -6.69 -14.98 -6.41
CA ARG A 156 -7.01 -13.69 -7.04
C ARG A 156 -8.40 -13.63 -7.67
N THR A 157 -8.72 -14.54 -8.59
CA THR A 157 -9.97 -14.45 -9.38
C THR A 157 -11.21 -14.57 -8.51
N GLU A 158 -11.25 -15.55 -7.60
CA GLU A 158 -12.36 -15.69 -6.66
C GLU A 158 -12.39 -14.55 -5.63
N GLY A 159 -11.23 -14.09 -5.18
CA GLY A 159 -11.11 -12.94 -4.27
C GLY A 159 -11.69 -11.65 -4.86
N ILE A 160 -11.44 -11.38 -6.14
CA ILE A 160 -11.99 -10.22 -6.84
C ILE A 160 -13.52 -10.26 -6.90
N LYS A 161 -14.13 -11.45 -7.11
CA LYS A 161 -15.60 -11.60 -7.01
C LYS A 161 -16.11 -11.22 -5.62
N LYS A 162 -15.36 -11.55 -4.56
CA LYS A 162 -15.73 -11.14 -3.19
C LYS A 162 -15.61 -9.65 -2.97
N VAL A 163 -14.57 -9.02 -3.52
CA VAL A 163 -14.40 -7.55 -3.50
C VAL A 163 -15.58 -6.86 -4.17
N HIS A 164 -16.08 -7.35 -5.30
CA HIS A 164 -17.28 -6.77 -5.94
C HIS A 164 -18.51 -6.79 -5.02
N ALA A 165 -18.76 -7.91 -4.34
CA ALA A 165 -19.87 -8.01 -3.38
C ALA A 165 -19.67 -7.06 -2.18
N LEU A 166 -18.44 -6.97 -1.66
CA LEU A 166 -18.11 -6.11 -0.53
C LEU A 166 -18.22 -4.62 -0.88
N LEU A 167 -17.81 -4.20 -2.08
CA LEU A 167 -17.95 -2.81 -2.53
C LEU A 167 -19.41 -2.39 -2.71
N ALA A 168 -20.30 -3.32 -3.07
CA ALA A 168 -21.74 -3.06 -3.13
C ALA A 168 -22.37 -2.90 -1.74
N GLU A 169 -21.84 -3.57 -0.73
CA GLU A 169 -22.34 -3.55 0.65
C GLU A 169 -21.72 -2.45 1.51
N PHE A 170 -20.43 -2.17 1.30
CA PHE A 170 -19.63 -1.23 2.08
C PHE A 170 -19.08 -0.14 1.16
N PRO A 171 -19.75 1.04 1.07
CA PRO A 171 -19.28 2.16 0.26
C PRO A 171 -18.10 2.87 0.96
N VAL A 172 -16.97 2.18 1.07
CA VAL A 172 -15.73 2.73 1.62
C VAL A 172 -15.18 3.83 0.71
N ARG A 173 -14.43 4.74 1.31
CA ARG A 173 -13.82 5.88 0.60
C ARG A 173 -12.90 5.46 -0.54
N ALA A 174 -12.07 4.44 -0.31
CA ALA A 174 -11.29 3.80 -1.36
C ALA A 174 -10.83 2.41 -0.94
N VAL A 175 -10.62 1.56 -1.94
CA VAL A 175 -9.97 0.25 -1.81
C VAL A 175 -8.69 0.23 -2.62
N ILE A 176 -7.58 -0.14 -2.01
CA ILE A 176 -6.28 -0.28 -2.68
C ILE A 176 -5.98 -1.75 -2.87
N MET A 177 -5.90 -2.17 -4.13
CA MET A 177 -5.50 -3.51 -4.52
C MET A 177 -3.98 -3.59 -4.62
N ASP A 178 -3.37 -4.36 -3.72
CA ASP A 178 -1.91 -4.55 -3.70
C ASP A 178 -1.42 -5.31 -4.93
N ASN A 179 -0.20 -4.98 -5.36
CA ASN A 179 0.53 -5.65 -6.44
C ASN A 179 -0.28 -5.81 -7.73
N LEU A 180 -1.10 -4.81 -8.06
CA LEU A 180 -2.04 -4.82 -9.18
C LEU A 180 -2.92 -6.08 -9.19
N THR A 181 -3.41 -6.48 -8.02
CA THR A 181 -4.13 -7.75 -7.80
C THR A 181 -3.31 -9.02 -8.02
N ASN A 182 -2.00 -8.93 -8.27
CA ASN A 182 -1.11 -9.98 -8.78
C ASN A 182 -1.40 -10.43 -10.21
N ILE A 183 -1.70 -9.48 -11.11
CA ILE A 183 -1.55 -9.76 -12.56
C ILE A 183 -0.09 -10.08 -12.89
N ASP A 184 0.13 -10.90 -13.93
CA ASP A 184 1.46 -11.15 -14.44
C ASP A 184 1.87 -10.07 -15.45
N MET A 185 2.43 -8.98 -14.92
CA MET A 185 2.96 -7.89 -15.75
C MET A 185 4.08 -8.32 -16.70
N SER A 186 4.67 -9.52 -16.50
CA SER A 186 5.77 -10.02 -17.32
C SER A 186 5.31 -10.77 -18.58
N ASP A 187 4.00 -10.89 -18.80
CA ASP A 187 3.39 -11.43 -20.02
C ASP A 187 2.90 -10.29 -20.93
N ASP A 188 3.81 -9.73 -21.74
CA ASP A 188 3.51 -8.65 -22.68
C ASP A 188 2.65 -9.10 -23.89
N THR A 189 2.52 -10.41 -24.10
CA THR A 189 1.67 -10.97 -25.16
C THR A 189 0.20 -10.98 -24.80
N ASN A 190 -0.13 -10.85 -23.51
CA ASN A 190 -1.48 -10.89 -22.97
C ASN A 190 -1.82 -9.60 -22.22
N ASP A 191 -1.54 -8.44 -22.83
CA ASP A 191 -1.85 -7.11 -22.28
C ASP A 191 -1.27 -6.92 -20.86
N TYR A 192 -0.03 -7.36 -20.66
CA TYR A 192 0.67 -7.33 -19.36
C TYR A 192 -0.11 -8.02 -18.23
N GLY A 193 -0.83 -9.10 -18.57
CA GLY A 193 -1.62 -9.89 -17.63
C GLY A 193 -2.92 -9.22 -17.16
N MET A 194 -3.32 -8.09 -17.74
CA MET A 194 -4.60 -7.43 -17.44
C MET A 194 -5.77 -8.28 -17.95
N ASP A 195 -6.19 -9.26 -17.18
CA ASP A 195 -7.30 -10.15 -17.53
C ASP A 195 -8.69 -9.54 -17.25
N GLU A 196 -9.76 -10.30 -17.52
CA GLU A 196 -11.14 -9.87 -17.27
C GLU A 196 -11.38 -9.51 -15.80
N ALA A 197 -10.80 -10.25 -14.85
CA ALA A 197 -10.95 -9.98 -13.43
C ALA A 197 -10.26 -8.66 -13.01
N PHE A 198 -9.13 -8.30 -13.60
CA PHE A 198 -8.54 -6.97 -13.38
C PHE A 198 -9.46 -5.88 -13.94
N ARG A 199 -9.90 -6.06 -15.20
CA ARG A 199 -10.73 -5.07 -15.89
C ARG A 199 -12.10 -4.87 -15.24
N SER A 200 -12.68 -5.90 -14.62
CA SER A 200 -13.97 -5.80 -13.94
C SER A 200 -13.95 -4.81 -12.78
N LEU A 201 -12.80 -4.68 -12.10
CA LEU A 201 -12.59 -3.72 -11.01
C LEU A 201 -12.57 -2.26 -11.47
N LEU A 202 -12.28 -1.99 -12.75
CA LEU A 202 -12.24 -0.62 -13.29
C LEU A 202 -13.60 0.07 -13.26
N ASN A 203 -14.68 -0.70 -13.17
CA ASN A 203 -16.05 -0.21 -13.01
C ASN A 203 -16.33 0.37 -11.61
N HIS A 204 -15.40 0.21 -10.66
CA HIS A 204 -15.53 0.72 -9.29
C HIS A 204 -14.61 1.94 -9.11
N PRO A 205 -15.15 3.17 -9.03
CA PRO A 205 -14.32 4.38 -8.90
C PRO A 205 -13.56 4.45 -7.57
N ALA A 206 -14.02 3.74 -6.54
CA ALA A 206 -13.32 3.61 -5.26
C ALA A 206 -12.05 2.74 -5.35
N VAL A 207 -11.91 1.91 -6.39
CA VAL A 207 -10.78 0.97 -6.52
C VAL A 207 -9.57 1.66 -7.14
N HIS A 208 -8.46 1.53 -6.44
CA HIS A 208 -7.13 1.97 -6.84
C HIS A 208 -6.18 0.78 -6.84
N PHE A 209 -5.11 0.84 -7.63
CA PHE A 209 -4.17 -0.26 -7.77
C PHE A 209 -2.75 0.20 -7.45
N ARG A 210 -2.01 -0.64 -6.73
CA ARG A 210 -0.62 -0.38 -6.39
C ARG A 210 0.29 -1.36 -7.10
N PHE A 211 1.32 -0.87 -7.77
CA PHE A 211 2.44 -1.72 -8.19
C PHE A 211 3.64 -1.51 -7.25
N THR A 212 4.50 -2.52 -7.19
CA THR A 212 5.65 -2.54 -6.28
C THR A 212 6.91 -3.01 -6.99
N THR A 213 8.06 -2.84 -6.32
CA THR A 213 9.37 -3.23 -6.83
C THR A 213 9.43 -4.70 -7.25
N LEU A 214 8.68 -5.59 -6.60
CA LEU A 214 8.62 -7.01 -6.96
C LEU A 214 8.04 -7.22 -8.37
N GLY A 215 6.96 -6.53 -8.72
CA GLY A 215 6.34 -6.63 -10.05
C GLY A 215 7.26 -6.09 -11.16
N LEU A 216 7.90 -4.95 -10.89
CA LEU A 216 8.86 -4.34 -11.82
C LEU A 216 10.07 -5.26 -12.06
N HIS A 217 10.61 -5.86 -10.99
CA HIS A 217 11.74 -6.77 -11.08
C HIS A 217 11.41 -8.03 -11.90
N LYS A 218 10.20 -8.58 -11.76
CA LYS A 218 9.75 -9.72 -12.57
C LYS A 218 9.68 -9.39 -14.06
N CYS A 219 9.19 -8.20 -14.41
CA CYS A 219 9.19 -7.73 -15.80
C CYS A 219 10.60 -7.70 -16.38
N THR A 220 11.53 -7.04 -15.67
CA THR A 220 12.93 -6.96 -16.10
C THR A 220 13.57 -8.34 -16.25
N ALA A 221 13.32 -9.25 -15.31
CA ALA A 221 13.83 -10.62 -15.38
C ALA A 221 13.29 -11.39 -16.60
N ALA A 222 12.05 -11.13 -17.00
CA ALA A 222 11.42 -11.68 -18.20
C ALA A 222 11.77 -10.93 -19.49
N ARG A 223 12.64 -9.90 -19.41
CA ARG A 223 12.98 -9.00 -20.53
C ARG A 223 11.80 -8.18 -21.06
N VAL A 224 10.79 -7.95 -20.23
CA VAL A 224 9.71 -7.02 -20.47
C VAL A 224 10.06 -5.67 -19.86
N ASP A 225 9.87 -4.59 -20.62
CA ASP A 225 10.09 -3.22 -20.14
C ASP A 225 9.00 -2.84 -19.11
N PRO A 226 9.36 -2.62 -17.83
CA PRO A 226 8.40 -2.23 -16.81
C PRO A 226 7.71 -0.90 -17.12
N ALA A 227 8.39 0.04 -17.79
CA ALA A 227 7.82 1.34 -18.13
C ALA A 227 6.72 1.21 -19.19
N ALA A 228 6.90 0.30 -20.15
CA ALA A 228 5.87 -0.03 -21.13
C ALA A 228 4.65 -0.68 -20.48
N ALA A 229 4.86 -1.62 -19.55
CA ALA A 229 3.79 -2.26 -18.79
C ALA A 229 2.97 -1.25 -17.97
N ILE A 230 3.64 -0.41 -17.16
CA ILE A 230 2.96 0.61 -16.35
C ILE A 230 2.24 1.64 -17.22
N ARG A 231 2.81 2.04 -18.37
CA ARG A 231 2.12 2.92 -19.32
C ARG A 231 0.84 2.28 -19.86
N ALA A 232 0.87 1.00 -20.23
CA ALA A 232 -0.32 0.29 -20.73
C ALA A 232 -1.41 0.19 -19.64
N ILE A 233 -1.02 -0.16 -18.41
CA ILE A 233 -1.92 -0.27 -17.27
C ILE A 233 -2.53 1.10 -16.92
N ALA A 234 -1.73 2.17 -16.90
CA ALA A 234 -2.21 3.53 -16.73
C ALA A 234 -3.18 3.97 -17.84
N GLY A 235 -2.99 3.48 -19.07
CA GLY A 235 -3.93 3.71 -20.18
C GLY A 235 -5.31 3.08 -19.97
N GLN A 236 -5.39 1.97 -19.23
CA GLN A 236 -6.66 1.29 -18.92
C GLN A 236 -7.35 1.86 -17.68
N CYS A 237 -6.60 2.08 -16.60
CA CYS A 237 -7.16 2.48 -15.32
C CYS A 237 -7.03 3.98 -15.01
N GLY A 238 -6.23 4.75 -15.74
CA GLY A 238 -5.92 6.13 -15.38
C GLY A 238 -4.81 6.21 -14.34
N ALA A 239 -3.89 7.17 -14.52
CA ALA A 239 -2.75 7.37 -13.63
C ALA A 239 -3.17 7.79 -12.21
N GLU A 240 -4.31 8.48 -12.10
CA GLU A 240 -4.93 8.91 -10.86
C GLU A 240 -5.49 7.77 -9.99
N ARG A 241 -5.58 6.55 -10.54
CA ARG A 241 -5.95 5.33 -9.80
C ARG A 241 -4.77 4.40 -9.53
N LEU A 242 -3.54 4.82 -9.88
CA LEU A 242 -2.32 4.06 -9.68
C LEU A 242 -1.45 4.64 -8.57
N LEU A 243 -0.76 3.76 -7.85
CA LEU A 243 0.21 4.08 -6.82
C LEU A 243 1.48 3.24 -6.98
N TRP A 244 2.62 3.82 -6.64
CA TRP A 244 3.87 3.08 -6.42
C TRP A 244 4.12 2.85 -4.91
N GLY A 245 4.76 1.73 -4.56
CA GLY A 245 5.35 1.51 -3.23
C GLY A 245 6.52 0.53 -3.26
N SER A 246 7.44 0.61 -2.30
CA SER A 246 8.67 -0.19 -2.34
C SER A 246 8.41 -1.69 -2.07
N ASP A 247 7.56 -1.99 -1.08
CA ASP A 247 7.25 -3.32 -0.57
C ASP A 247 8.50 -4.16 -0.22
N ILE A 248 8.36 -5.48 -0.13
CA ILE A 248 9.46 -6.44 0.00
C ILE A 248 10.36 -6.36 -1.23
N LEU A 249 11.65 -6.19 -0.98
CA LEU A 249 12.65 -6.09 -2.02
C LEU A 249 13.13 -7.48 -2.48
N PRO A 250 13.22 -7.71 -3.80
CA PRO A 250 13.92 -8.87 -4.34
C PRO A 250 15.36 -8.98 -3.84
N PRO A 251 15.92 -10.21 -3.74
CA PRO A 251 17.31 -10.39 -3.34
C PRO A 251 18.27 -9.55 -4.17
N GLY A 252 19.20 -8.86 -3.49
CA GLY A 252 20.21 -8.02 -4.13
C GLY A 252 19.76 -6.58 -4.41
N LEU A 253 18.48 -6.24 -4.23
CA LEU A 253 18.00 -4.86 -4.33
C LEU A 253 17.92 -4.20 -2.95
N ASN A 254 18.21 -2.90 -2.90
CA ASN A 254 18.02 -2.07 -1.71
C ASN A 254 16.95 -0.99 -1.94
N TYR A 255 16.68 -0.18 -0.92
CA TYR A 255 15.64 0.85 -0.98
C TYR A 255 15.88 1.92 -2.06
N VAL A 256 17.14 2.28 -2.32
CA VAL A 256 17.50 3.21 -3.41
C VAL A 256 17.13 2.60 -4.76
N ASP A 257 17.39 1.30 -4.95
CA ASP A 257 16.98 0.59 -6.17
C ASP A 257 15.46 0.57 -6.33
N ALA A 258 14.72 0.37 -5.24
CA ALA A 258 13.26 0.38 -5.26
C ALA A 258 12.71 1.72 -5.79
N VAL A 259 13.22 2.83 -5.26
CA VAL A 259 12.85 4.19 -5.69
C VAL A 259 13.25 4.46 -7.13
N ARG A 260 14.47 4.08 -7.52
CA ARG A 260 14.96 4.22 -8.90
C ARG A 260 14.04 3.48 -9.88
N LEU A 261 13.72 2.22 -9.59
CA LEU A 261 12.81 1.41 -10.40
C LEU A 261 11.41 2.01 -10.48
N GLY A 262 10.88 2.54 -9.37
CA GLY A 262 9.59 3.23 -9.37
C GLY A 262 9.54 4.43 -10.32
N ARG A 263 10.62 5.22 -10.36
CA ARG A 263 10.75 6.37 -11.28
C ARG A 263 10.91 5.96 -12.73
N GLU A 264 11.76 4.97 -12.99
CA GLU A 264 11.94 4.43 -14.33
C GLU A 264 10.63 3.84 -14.87
N ALA A 265 9.82 3.22 -14.03
CA ALA A 265 8.53 2.64 -14.41
C ALA A 265 7.50 3.67 -14.92
N VAL A 266 7.67 4.96 -14.63
CA VAL A 266 6.78 6.02 -15.14
C VAL A 266 7.43 6.86 -16.25
N ALA A 267 8.63 6.49 -16.72
CA ALA A 267 9.40 7.30 -17.67
C ALA A 267 8.74 7.47 -19.05
N LEU A 268 7.82 6.58 -19.42
CA LEU A 268 7.06 6.67 -20.69
C LEU A 268 5.72 7.42 -20.56
N LEU A 269 5.40 7.93 -19.37
CA LEU A 269 4.20 8.72 -19.09
C LEU A 269 4.51 10.23 -19.16
N SER A 270 3.46 11.05 -19.24
CA SER A 270 3.62 12.49 -19.07
C SER A 270 4.06 12.82 -17.64
N THR A 271 4.70 13.99 -17.45
CA THR A 271 5.11 14.45 -16.12
C THR A 271 3.95 14.48 -15.12
N ALA A 272 2.76 14.89 -15.56
CA ALA A 272 1.56 14.93 -14.71
C ALA A 272 1.11 13.51 -14.31
N ALA A 273 1.02 12.57 -15.24
CA ALA A 273 0.65 11.19 -14.96
C ALA A 273 1.70 10.49 -14.07
N GLY A 274 2.99 10.73 -14.31
CA GLY A 274 4.05 10.24 -13.44
C GLY A 274 3.95 10.79 -12.01
N ALA A 275 3.64 12.08 -11.86
CA ALA A 275 3.41 12.70 -10.55
C ALA A 275 2.19 12.14 -9.82
N ASP A 276 1.11 11.83 -10.55
CA ASP A 276 -0.08 11.17 -9.98
C ASP A 276 0.27 9.82 -9.35
N ILE A 277 1.02 9.00 -10.08
CA ILE A 277 1.43 7.66 -9.66
C ILE A 277 2.43 7.69 -8.50
N LEU A 278 3.44 8.56 -8.59
CA LEU A 278 4.52 8.61 -7.61
C LEU A 278 4.15 9.37 -6.34
N CYS A 279 3.08 10.19 -6.35
CA CYS A 279 2.79 11.07 -5.23
C CYS A 279 1.32 11.50 -5.10
N THR A 280 0.75 12.21 -6.08
CA THR A 280 -0.51 12.95 -5.89
C THR A 280 -1.67 12.05 -5.48
N THR A 281 -1.77 10.86 -6.08
CA THR A 281 -2.82 9.88 -5.73
C THR A 281 -2.67 9.42 -4.29
N ALA A 282 -1.46 9.04 -3.87
CA ALA A 282 -1.20 8.63 -2.50
C ALA A 282 -1.44 9.77 -1.49
N GLN A 283 -1.05 11.00 -1.81
CA GLN A 283 -1.33 12.17 -0.97
C GLN A 283 -2.84 12.38 -0.77
N ARG A 284 -3.62 12.32 -1.85
CA ARG A 284 -5.08 12.46 -1.81
C ARG A 284 -5.75 11.35 -0.98
N LEU A 285 -5.22 10.12 -1.03
CA LEU A 285 -5.78 9.00 -0.29
C LEU A 285 -5.34 8.97 1.18
N PHE A 286 -4.08 9.21 1.49
CA PHE A 286 -3.55 8.98 2.84
C PHE A 286 -3.43 10.26 3.68
N PHE A 287 -3.34 11.43 3.06
CA PHE A 287 -2.99 12.69 3.74
C PHE A 287 -4.05 13.81 3.61
N ALA A 288 -5.26 13.50 3.14
CA ALA A 288 -6.33 14.47 2.94
C ALA A 288 -6.63 15.33 4.20
N ASP A 289 -6.67 14.70 5.37
CA ASP A 289 -7.09 15.38 6.62
C ASP A 289 -6.02 16.35 7.15
N ALA A 290 -4.73 16.05 6.94
CA ALA A 290 -3.63 16.91 7.40
C ALA A 290 -3.55 18.25 6.64
N ARG A 291 -4.08 18.29 5.41
CA ARG A 291 -4.05 19.49 4.55
C ARG A 291 -5.25 20.41 4.78
N CYS A 292 -6.36 19.87 5.31
CA CYS A 292 -7.46 20.68 5.83
C CYS A 292 -7.04 21.42 7.12
N ALA A 293 -6.25 20.79 7.99
CA ALA A 293 -5.79 21.40 9.24
C ALA A 293 -4.81 22.58 9.02
N THR A 294 -3.91 22.49 8.04
CA THR A 294 -2.93 23.56 7.73
C THR A 294 -3.54 24.75 7.00
N THR A 295 -4.66 24.58 6.29
CA THR A 295 -5.39 25.69 5.66
C THR A 295 -6.23 26.46 6.68
N SER A 296 -6.76 25.81 7.72
CA SER A 296 -7.48 26.46 8.81
C SER A 296 -6.59 27.22 9.81
N SER A 297 -5.29 26.92 9.90
CA SER A 297 -4.38 27.62 10.81
C SER A 297 -3.79 28.92 10.23
N ASN A 298 -3.96 29.18 8.92
CA ASN A 298 -3.39 30.35 8.24
C ASN A 298 -4.38 31.52 8.08
N THR A 299 -5.62 31.39 8.59
CA THR A 299 -6.64 32.45 8.53
C THR A 299 -6.83 33.21 9.85
N GLY A 300 -5.92 33.05 10.81
CA GLY A 300 -6.07 33.55 12.17
C GLY A 300 -4.89 34.33 12.70
N GLU A 301 -4.32 35.27 11.94
CA GLU A 301 -3.36 36.25 12.49
C GLU A 301 -3.25 37.51 11.62
N HIS A 302 -4.37 38.22 11.44
CA HIS A 302 -4.38 39.65 11.10
C HIS A 302 -5.73 40.25 11.55
N ALA A 303 -5.80 40.64 12.82
CA ALA A 303 -6.77 41.58 13.36
C ALA A 303 -6.06 42.46 14.40
#